data_AF-A0A3N6DNH0-F1
#
_entry.id   AF-A0A3N6DNH0-F1
#
_cell.length_a   1.000
_cell.length_b   1.000
_cell.length_c   1.000
_cell.angle_alpha   90.00
_cell.angle_beta   90.00
_cell.angle_gamma   90.00
#
_symmetry.space_group_name_H-M   'P 1'
#
loop_
_entity.id
_entity.type
_entity.pdbx_description
1 polymer ?
#
loop_
_entity_poly.entity_id
_entity_poly.type
_entity_poly.pdbx_seq_one_letter_code
_entity_poly.pdbx_strand_id
1 'polypeptide(L)'
;MAGTGAQQSLASATQNGVTALEMAFTGVQTSRQDVENMKHNLSSGYAGSDGGAFQKLLDRWDAQAEIISGNLRDMITTLEETMRAQGIQQSTANDSIQQAYNRSEEIFNALAGSTAGR
;
A
#
# COMPACT_ATOMS: atom_id res chain seq x y z
N MET A 1 19.58 -19.79 6.10
CA MET A 1 19.15 -18.74 5.14
C MET A 1 17.64 -18.79 4.84
N ALA A 2 16.77 -18.90 5.85
CA ALA A 2 15.31 -18.98 5.64
C ALA A 2 14.55 -17.65 5.86
N GLY A 3 15.16 -16.65 6.52
CA GLY A 3 14.50 -15.39 6.88
C GLY A 3 14.38 -14.36 5.75
N THR A 4 15.38 -14.25 4.88
CA THR A 4 15.43 -13.23 3.82
C THR A 4 14.42 -13.47 2.68
N GLY A 5 14.21 -14.73 2.27
CA GLY A 5 13.28 -15.07 1.19
C GLY A 5 11.80 -14.88 1.55
N ALA A 6 11.43 -15.19 2.80
CA ALA A 6 10.07 -14.98 3.29
C ALA A 6 9.72 -13.48 3.41
N GLN A 7 10.66 -12.65 3.88
CA GLN A 7 10.49 -11.20 3.96
C GLN A 7 10.41 -10.51 2.59
N GLN A 8 11.25 -10.92 1.63
CA GLN A 8 11.19 -10.38 0.27
C GLN A 8 9.86 -10.72 -0.42
N SER A 9 9.37 -11.95 -0.23
CA SER A 9 8.05 -12.38 -0.72
C SER A 9 6.90 -11.54 -0.14
N LEU A 10 6.96 -11.23 1.16
CA LEU A 10 5.95 -10.41 1.84
C LEU A 10 5.93 -8.95 1.30
N ALA A 11 7.10 -8.37 1.06
CA ALA A 11 7.22 -7.04 0.46
C ALA A 11 6.64 -7.00 -0.96
N SER A 12 6.97 -8.00 -1.80
CA SER A 12 6.41 -8.11 -3.15
C SER A 12 4.89 -8.33 -3.14
N ALA A 13 4.36 -9.15 -2.23
CA ALA A 13 2.92 -9.34 -2.07
C ALA A 13 2.21 -8.04 -1.65
N THR A 14 2.83 -7.27 -0.74
CA THR A 14 2.30 -5.99 -0.28
C THR A 14 2.26 -4.97 -1.42
N GLN A 15 3.33 -4.88 -2.22
CA GLN A 15 3.38 -4.01 -3.39
C GLN A 15 2.32 -4.38 -4.44
N ASN A 16 2.12 -5.68 -4.72
CA ASN A 16 1.05 -6.13 -5.60
C ASN A 16 -0.34 -5.74 -5.07
N GLY A 17 -0.53 -5.80 -3.75
CA GLY A 17 -1.76 -5.35 -3.08
C GLY A 17 -2.02 -3.86 -3.27
N VAL A 18 -0.99 -3.01 -3.09
CA VAL A 18 -1.09 -1.57 -3.34
C VAL A 18 -1.50 -1.29 -4.78
N THR A 19 -0.81 -1.89 -5.77
CA THR A 19 -1.16 -1.72 -7.19
C THR A 19 -2.60 -2.14 -7.48
N ALA A 20 -3.08 -3.24 -6.89
CA ALA A 20 -4.45 -3.70 -7.07
C ALA A 20 -5.47 -2.69 -6.49
N LEU A 21 -5.18 -2.11 -5.33
CA LEU A 21 -6.04 -1.10 -4.70
C LEU A 21 -6.04 0.22 -5.48
N GLU A 22 -4.91 0.64 -6.04
CA GLU A 22 -4.82 1.84 -6.91
C GLU A 22 -5.63 1.67 -8.20
N MET A 23 -5.56 0.48 -8.82
CA MET A 23 -6.39 0.15 -9.98
C MET A 23 -7.88 0.16 -9.63
N ALA A 24 -8.25 -0.43 -8.49
CA ALA A 24 -9.64 -0.41 -8.01
C ALA A 24 -10.12 1.02 -7.74
N PHE A 25 -9.30 1.85 -7.11
CA PHE A 25 -9.61 3.26 -6.84
C PHE A 25 -9.86 4.01 -8.15
N THR A 26 -8.98 3.84 -9.13
CA THR A 26 -9.12 4.43 -10.47
C THR A 26 -10.42 3.97 -11.14
N GLY A 27 -10.75 2.68 -11.07
CA GLY A 27 -11.99 2.14 -11.62
C GLY A 27 -13.25 2.75 -10.98
N VAL A 28 -13.23 2.99 -9.67
CA VAL A 28 -14.33 3.69 -8.99
C VAL A 28 -14.44 5.14 -9.46
N GLN A 29 -13.32 5.87 -9.61
CA GLN A 29 -13.35 7.25 -10.11
C GLN A 29 -13.90 7.34 -11.54
N THR A 30 -13.49 6.42 -12.44
CA THR A 30 -14.05 6.33 -13.79
C THR A 30 -15.54 6.10 -13.76
N SER A 31 -16.00 5.15 -12.94
CA SER A 31 -17.44 4.84 -12.81
C SER A 31 -18.22 6.06 -12.32
N ARG A 32 -17.66 6.87 -11.40
CA ARG A 32 -18.29 8.12 -10.93
C ARG A 32 -18.42 9.14 -12.05
N GLN A 33 -17.39 9.31 -12.85
CA GLN A 33 -17.43 10.21 -14.01
C GLN A 33 -18.51 9.77 -15.01
N ASP A 34 -18.62 8.47 -15.30
CA ASP A 34 -19.62 7.95 -16.22
C ASP A 34 -21.05 8.19 -15.73
N VAL A 35 -21.29 8.00 -14.43
CA VAL A 35 -22.60 8.27 -13.81
C VAL A 35 -22.93 9.76 -13.83
N GLU A 36 -21.96 10.64 -13.57
CA GLU A 36 -22.17 12.09 -13.65
C GLU A 36 -22.45 12.56 -15.08
N ASN A 37 -21.76 11.98 -16.07
CA ASN A 37 -22.03 12.22 -17.50
C ASN A 37 -23.44 11.75 -17.87
N MET A 38 -23.84 10.57 -17.40
CA MET A 38 -25.20 10.04 -17.58
C MET A 38 -26.26 10.96 -16.98
N LYS A 39 -26.02 11.48 -15.77
CA LYS A 39 -26.89 12.45 -15.10
C LYS A 39 -27.05 13.73 -15.93
N HIS A 40 -25.95 14.30 -16.42
CA HIS A 40 -25.98 15.48 -17.28
C HIS A 40 -26.84 15.24 -18.53
N ASN A 41 -26.65 14.11 -19.21
CA ASN A 41 -27.43 13.75 -20.40
C ASN A 41 -28.92 13.56 -20.09
N LEU A 42 -29.25 12.86 -18.99
CA LEU A 42 -30.62 12.54 -18.60
C LEU A 42 -31.37 13.73 -17.98
N SER A 43 -30.67 14.72 -17.41
CA SER A 43 -31.28 15.91 -16.82
C SER A 43 -32.16 16.70 -17.80
N SER A 44 -31.89 16.57 -19.10
CA SER A 44 -32.69 17.16 -20.19
C SER A 44 -34.02 16.45 -20.46
N GLY A 45 -34.13 15.16 -20.11
CA GLY A 45 -35.28 14.30 -20.44
C GLY A 45 -36.16 13.94 -19.24
N TYR A 46 -35.66 14.05 -18.01
CA TYR A 46 -36.32 13.62 -16.78
C TYR A 46 -36.96 14.79 -16.00
N ALA A 47 -37.81 15.60 -16.65
CA ALA A 47 -38.59 16.61 -15.95
C ALA A 47 -39.80 15.98 -15.22
N GLY A 48 -39.98 16.27 -13.92
CA GLY A 48 -41.12 15.80 -13.12
C GLY A 48 -40.76 14.89 -11.94
N SER A 49 -41.77 14.21 -11.36
CA SER A 49 -41.61 13.35 -10.17
C SER A 49 -40.56 12.25 -10.34
N ASP A 50 -40.48 11.66 -11.54
CA ASP A 50 -39.56 10.56 -11.85
C ASP A 50 -38.09 11.02 -11.88
N GLY A 51 -37.84 12.23 -12.37
CA GLY A 51 -36.49 12.82 -12.33
C GLY A 51 -36.01 13.11 -10.91
N GLY A 52 -36.91 13.53 -10.02
CA GLY A 52 -36.58 13.73 -8.61
C GLY A 52 -36.23 12.43 -7.88
N ALA A 53 -36.92 11.33 -8.20
CA ALA A 53 -36.59 10.01 -7.65
C ALA A 53 -35.27 9.47 -8.20
N PHE A 54 -35.03 9.63 -9.50
CA PHE A 54 -33.78 9.23 -10.14
C PHE A 54 -32.58 10.04 -9.60
N GLN A 55 -32.72 11.34 -9.41
CA GLN A 55 -31.67 12.19 -8.83
C GLN A 55 -31.26 11.71 -7.44
N LYS A 56 -32.23 11.38 -6.58
CA LYS A 56 -31.96 10.83 -5.23
C LYS A 56 -31.23 9.49 -5.27
N LEU A 57 -31.52 8.65 -6.27
CA LEU A 57 -30.82 7.38 -6.45
C LEU A 57 -29.35 7.64 -6.81
N LEU A 58 -29.09 8.57 -7.73
CA LEU A 58 -27.74 8.95 -8.11
C LEU A 58 -26.96 9.56 -6.95
N ASP A 59 -27.56 10.46 -6.18
CA ASP A 59 -26.92 11.06 -5.01
C ASP A 59 -26.55 10.00 -3.96
N ARG A 60 -27.43 9.02 -3.73
CA ARG A 60 -27.14 7.87 -2.84
C ARG A 60 -26.00 7.01 -3.39
N TRP A 61 -26.00 6.74 -4.68
CA TRP A 61 -24.96 5.97 -5.33
C TRP A 61 -23.60 6.67 -5.21
N ASP A 62 -23.54 7.98 -5.45
CA ASP A 62 -22.30 8.76 -5.36
C ASP A 62 -21.73 8.75 -3.93
N ALA A 63 -22.59 8.89 -2.92
CA ALA A 63 -22.18 8.77 -1.51
C ALA A 63 -21.59 7.39 -1.18
N GLN A 64 -22.12 6.29 -1.74
CA GLN A 64 -21.53 4.96 -1.57
C GLN A 64 -20.18 4.83 -2.29
N ALA A 65 -20.07 5.39 -3.49
CA ALA A 65 -18.81 5.39 -4.25
C ALA A 65 -17.72 6.20 -3.54
N GLU A 66 -18.08 7.28 -2.85
CA GLU A 66 -17.16 8.07 -2.02
C GLU A 66 -16.67 7.27 -0.79
N ILE A 67 -17.56 6.56 -0.09
CA ILE A 67 -17.17 5.67 1.02
C ILE A 67 -16.19 4.59 0.54
N ILE A 68 -16.48 3.94 -0.59
CA ILE A 68 -15.58 2.94 -1.18
C ILE A 68 -14.23 3.55 -1.51
N SER A 69 -14.21 4.74 -2.12
CA SER A 69 -12.99 5.47 -2.47
C SER A 69 -12.15 5.80 -1.23
N GLY A 70 -12.78 6.20 -0.13
CA GLY A 70 -12.13 6.44 1.16
C GLY A 70 -11.48 5.17 1.71
N ASN A 71 -12.24 4.08 1.77
CA ASN A 71 -11.73 2.79 2.26
C ASN A 71 -10.53 2.29 1.45
N LEU A 72 -10.55 2.45 0.13
CA LEU A 72 -9.42 2.08 -0.75
C LEU A 72 -8.16 2.91 -0.44
N ARG A 73 -8.31 4.22 -0.23
CA ARG A 73 -7.18 5.11 0.16
C ARG A 73 -6.61 4.76 1.52
N ASP A 74 -7.46 4.47 2.49
CA ASP A 74 -7.02 4.10 3.85
C ASP A 74 -6.24 2.79 3.83
N MET A 75 -6.67 1.81 3.03
CA MET A 75 -5.95 0.55 2.85
C MET A 75 -4.61 0.74 2.13
N ILE A 76 -4.55 1.57 1.08
CA ILE A 76 -3.28 1.91 0.41
C ILE A 76 -2.30 2.52 1.42
N THR A 77 -2.75 3.53 2.17
CA THR A 77 -1.96 4.21 3.20
C THR A 77 -1.44 3.22 4.24
N THR A 78 -2.30 2.33 4.73
CA THR A 78 -1.95 1.31 5.73
C THR A 78 -0.87 0.34 5.20
N LEU A 79 -0.99 -0.11 3.94
CA LEU A 79 0.01 -1.00 3.32
C LEU A 79 1.34 -0.28 3.09
N GLU A 80 1.33 0.97 2.66
CA GLU A 80 2.55 1.77 2.48
C GLU A 80 3.26 2.06 3.81
N GLU A 81 2.51 2.36 4.87
CA GLU A 81 3.05 2.50 6.23
C GLU A 81 3.65 1.20 6.73
N THR A 82 2.99 0.07 6.46
CA THR A 82 3.49 -1.27 6.79
C THR A 82 4.81 -1.55 6.06
N MET A 83 4.93 -1.20 4.77
CA MET A 83 6.19 -1.33 4.02
C MET A 83 7.30 -0.47 4.61
N ARG A 84 7.02 0.78 4.97
CA ARG A 84 7.99 1.66 5.63
C ARG A 84 8.47 1.09 6.96
N ALA A 85 7.55 0.61 7.80
CA ALA A 85 7.90 -0.01 9.08
C ALA A 85 8.76 -1.27 8.91
N GLN A 86 8.44 -2.12 7.93
CA GLN A 86 9.25 -3.30 7.60
C GLN A 86 10.65 -2.93 7.11
N GLY A 87 10.77 -1.89 6.27
CA GLY A 87 12.07 -1.40 5.78
C GLY A 87 12.96 -0.88 6.93
N ILE A 88 12.38 -0.16 7.89
CA ILE A 88 13.10 0.31 9.09
C ILE A 88 13.58 -0.87 9.94
N GLN A 89 12.74 -1.89 10.17
CA GLN A 89 13.13 -3.10 10.90
C GLN A 89 14.25 -3.85 10.19
N GLN A 90 14.21 -3.95 8.86
CA GLN A 90 15.25 -4.63 8.08
C GLN A 90 16.59 -3.91 8.14
N SER A 91 16.60 -2.57 8.05
CA SER A 91 17.83 -1.77 8.22
C SER A 91 18.43 -2.01 9.59
N THR A 92 17.60 -1.93 10.64
CA THR A 92 18.05 -2.12 12.03
C THR A 92 18.63 -3.52 12.26
N ALA A 93 18.01 -4.56 11.69
CA ALA A 93 18.51 -5.92 11.77
C ALA A 93 19.84 -6.09 11.02
N ASN A 94 19.96 -5.54 9.81
CA ASN A 94 21.22 -5.57 9.05
C ASN A 94 22.35 -4.84 9.77
N ASP A 95 22.09 -3.66 10.34
CA ASP A 95 23.10 -2.92 11.11
C ASP A 95 23.59 -3.72 12.32
N SER A 96 22.68 -4.41 13.02
CA SER A 96 23.04 -5.26 14.17
C SER A 96 23.89 -6.48 13.76
N ILE A 97 23.61 -7.09 12.61
CA ILE A 97 24.38 -8.21 12.05
C ILE A 97 25.75 -7.71 11.61
N GLN A 98 25.82 -6.57 10.93
CA GLN A 98 27.07 -5.98 10.47
C GLN A 98 27.97 -5.60 11.65
N GLN A 99 27.39 -5.02 12.71
CA GLN A 99 28.12 -4.74 13.96
C GLN A 99 28.63 -6.01 14.64
N ALA A 100 27.81 -7.06 14.71
CA ALA A 100 28.22 -8.35 15.26
C ALA A 100 29.32 -9.00 14.43
N TYR A 101 29.25 -8.90 13.11
CA TYR A 101 30.27 -9.39 12.18
C TYR A 101 31.60 -8.64 12.35
N ASN A 102 31.56 -7.31 12.33
CA ASN A 102 32.74 -6.46 12.54
C ASN A 102 33.39 -6.75 13.90
N ARG A 103 32.59 -6.89 14.96
CA ARG A 103 33.09 -7.25 16.29
C ARG A 103 33.71 -8.66 16.31
N SER A 104 33.13 -9.62 15.59
CA SER A 104 33.69 -10.95 15.41
C SER A 104 35.04 -10.90 14.69
N GLU A 105 35.16 -10.08 13.65
CA GLU A 105 36.39 -9.91 12.87
C GLU A 105 37.49 -9.21 13.69
N GLU A 106 37.15 -8.20 14.49
CA GLU A 106 38.07 -7.57 15.45
C GLU A 106 38.59 -8.57 16.49
N ILE A 107 37.71 -9.41 17.06
CA ILE A 107 38.10 -10.45 18.01
C ILE A 107 39.00 -11.49 17.34
N PHE A 108 38.64 -11.93 16.13
CA PHE A 108 39.45 -12.90 15.38
C PHE A 108 40.82 -12.33 15.03
N ASN A 109 40.91 -11.08 14.56
CA ASN A 109 42.18 -10.40 14.28
C ASN A 109 43.02 -10.21 15.55
N ALA A 110 42.40 -9.90 16.68
CA ALA A 110 43.09 -9.83 17.97
C ALA A 110 43.66 -11.21 18.39
N LEU A 111 42.91 -12.29 18.19
CA LEU A 111 43.35 -13.66 18.50
C LEU A 111 44.44 -14.16 17.53
N ALA A 112 44.28 -13.91 16.23
CA ALA A 112 45.20 -14.31 15.18
C ALA A 112 46.51 -13.51 15.25
N GLY A 113 46.43 -12.20 15.48
CA GLY A 113 47.58 -11.32 15.71
C GLY A 113 48.32 -11.63 17.01
N SER A 114 47.61 -12.05 18.07
CA SER A 114 48.20 -12.52 19.33
C SER A 114 48.98 -13.84 19.20
N THR A 115 48.75 -14.62 18.14
CA THR A 115 49.38 -15.94 17.95
C THR A 115 50.59 -15.88 17.00
N ALA A 116 50.74 -14.83 16.20
CA ALA A 116 51.85 -14.67 15.23
C ALA A 116 53.16 -14.12 15.82
N GLY A 117 53.24 -13.92 17.13
CA GLY A 117 54.37 -13.28 17.82
C GLY A 117 55.04 -14.09 18.94
N ARG A 118 54.98 -15.43 18.91
CA ARG A 118 55.75 -16.30 19.81
C ARG A 118 56.48 -17.40 19.07
#